data_AF-A0A090RZC1-F1
#
_entry.id   AF-A0A090RZC1-F1
#
_cell.length_a   1.000
_cell.length_b   1.000
_cell.length_c   1.000
_cell.angle_alpha   90.00
_cell.angle_beta   90.00
_cell.angle_gamma   90.00
#
_symmetry.space_group_name_H-M   'P 1'
#
loop_
_entity.id
_entity.type
_entity.pdbx_description
1 polymer ?
#
loop_
_entity_poly.entity_id
_entity_poly.type
_entity_poly.pdbx_seq_one_letter_code
_entity_poly.pdbx_strand_id
1 'polypeptide(L)'
;MTLLTREPSIHAIRPEKVIQFGEGNFLRAFVDWQFDLLNEHTDFNAGITVVRPIDAGHPKLDTQGGVYTALIRGINEQGESVAEPRVITSVNREVMAYGEYDEV
;
A
#
# COMPACT_ATOMS: atom_id res chain seq x y z
N MET A 1 10.06 7.81 17.86
CA MET A 1 9.09 7.75 16.76
C MET A 1 8.69 6.29 16.63
N THR A 2 7.46 5.93 16.98
CA THR A 2 6.99 4.54 16.90
C THR A 2 6.79 4.18 15.43
N LEU A 3 7.33 3.04 14.99
CA LEU A 3 7.11 2.55 13.63
C LEU A 3 5.64 2.19 13.46
N LEU A 4 5.05 2.52 12.32
CA LEU A 4 3.74 2.01 11.93
C LEU A 4 3.90 0.50 11.69
N THR A 5 3.10 -0.33 12.38
CA THR A 5 3.07 -1.77 12.17
C THR A 5 1.62 -2.20 11.97
N ARG A 6 1.39 -3.22 11.14
CA ARG A 6 0.05 -3.78 10.99
C ARG A 6 -0.39 -4.44 12.29
N GLU A 7 -1.36 -3.84 12.95
CA GLU A 7 -2.16 -4.47 14.00
C GLU A 7 -3.41 -5.10 13.35
N PRO A 8 -3.54 -6.43 13.27
CA PRO A 8 -4.65 -7.07 12.53
C PRO A 8 -6.05 -6.72 13.06
N SER A 9 -6.14 -6.35 14.34
CA SER A 9 -7.38 -5.86 14.97
C SER A 9 -7.79 -4.46 14.50
N ILE A 10 -6.87 -3.71 13.88
CA ILE A 10 -7.04 -2.32 13.40
C ILE A 10 -6.95 -2.26 11.87
N HIS A 11 -6.11 -3.09 11.26
CA HIS A 11 -5.77 -3.11 9.83
C HIS A 11 -5.95 -4.53 9.29
N ALA A 12 -7.18 -4.86 8.89
CA ALA A 12 -7.54 -6.18 8.42
C ALA A 12 -6.79 -6.56 7.12
N ILE A 13 -6.32 -7.80 7.05
CA ILE A 13 -5.87 -8.42 5.80
C ILE A 13 -7.11 -8.76 4.97
N ARG A 14 -7.09 -8.41 3.69
CA ARG A 14 -8.23 -8.58 2.78
C ARG A 14 -7.99 -9.74 1.80
N PRO A 15 -9.01 -10.31 1.17
CA PRO A 15 -8.82 -11.29 0.10
C PRO A 15 -7.92 -10.73 -1.02
N GLU A 16 -6.91 -11.49 -1.46
CA GLU A 16 -6.07 -11.09 -2.59
C GLU A 16 -6.92 -11.02 -3.86
N LYS A 17 -7.09 -9.81 -4.42
CA LYS A 17 -7.85 -9.55 -5.66
C LYS A 17 -7.06 -8.75 -6.69
N VAL A 18 -5.91 -8.20 -6.30
CA VAL A 18 -5.07 -7.35 -7.13
C VAL A 18 -3.64 -7.86 -7.04
N ILE A 19 -3.02 -8.09 -8.19
CA ILE A 19 -1.58 -8.30 -8.31
C ILE A 19 -0.99 -7.05 -8.95
N GLN A 20 -0.01 -6.44 -8.28
CA GLN A 20 0.65 -5.23 -8.74
C GLN A 20 2.12 -5.52 -9.00
N PHE A 21 2.57 -5.32 -10.24
CA PHE A 21 4.00 -5.36 -10.56
C PHE A 21 4.61 -3.97 -10.33
N GLY A 22 5.49 -3.88 -9.34
CA GLY A 22 6.15 -2.65 -8.92
C GLY A 22 5.71 -2.14 -7.54
N GLU A 23 6.69 -1.76 -6.73
CA GLU A 23 6.59 -1.35 -5.33
C GLU A 23 6.86 0.15 -5.11
N GLY A 24 7.15 0.86 -6.21
CA GLY A 24 7.61 2.24 -6.19
C GLY A 24 6.61 3.25 -5.62
N ASN A 25 7.13 4.45 -5.31
CA ASN A 25 6.35 5.52 -4.67
C ASN A 25 5.11 5.93 -5.46
N PHE A 26 5.16 5.91 -6.80
CA PHE A 26 4.02 6.31 -7.63
C PHE A 26 2.82 5.38 -7.43
N LEU A 27 3.03 4.07 -7.51
CA LEU A 27 1.96 3.09 -7.33
C LEU A 27 1.38 3.16 -5.91
N ARG A 28 2.26 3.31 -4.90
CA ARG A 28 1.84 3.47 -3.50
C ARG A 28 1.04 4.76 -3.24
N ALA A 29 1.42 5.87 -3.88
CA ALA A 29 0.77 7.16 -3.68
C ALA A 29 -0.47 7.37 -4.56
N PHE A 30 -0.67 6.53 -5.59
CA PHE A 30 -1.75 6.72 -6.57
C PHE A 30 -2.68 5.51 -6.71
N VAL A 31 -2.14 4.31 -6.94
CA VAL A 31 -2.96 3.10 -7.19
C VAL A 31 -3.44 2.52 -5.86
N ASP A 32 -2.52 2.24 -4.93
CA ASP A 32 -2.85 1.66 -3.63
C ASP A 32 -3.81 2.58 -2.85
N TRP A 33 -3.61 3.91 -2.96
CA TRP A 33 -4.50 4.92 -2.39
C TRP A 33 -5.95 4.80 -2.91
N GLN A 34 -6.13 4.58 -4.21
CA GLN A 34 -7.46 4.39 -4.78
C GLN A 34 -8.13 3.09 -4.31
N PHE A 35 -7.38 2.00 -4.19
CA PHE A 35 -7.92 0.76 -3.63
C PHE A 35 -8.29 0.90 -2.16
N ASP A 36 -7.52 1.67 -1.40
CA ASP A 36 -7.81 1.94 0.01
C ASP A 36 -9.10 2.75 0.17
N LEU A 37 -9.31 3.78 -0.67
CA LEU A 37 -10.58 4.50 -0.74
C LEU A 37 -11.74 3.62 -1.22
N LEU A 38 -11.50 2.78 -2.23
CA LEU A 38 -12.53 1.88 -2.74
C LEU A 38 -12.98 0.88 -1.66
N ASN A 39 -12.04 0.34 -0.89
CA ASN A 39 -12.31 -0.54 0.24
C ASN A 39 -13.03 0.17 1.40
N GLU A 40 -12.84 1.49 1.57
CA GLU A 40 -13.52 2.30 2.58
C GLU A 40 -14.96 2.65 2.18
N HIS A 41 -15.17 3.01 0.92
CA HIS A 41 -16.45 3.55 0.44
C HIS A 41 -17.37 2.50 -0.19
N THR A 42 -16.90 1.26 -0.37
CA THR A 42 -17.66 0.17 -0.98
C THR A 42 -17.36 -1.18 -0.31
N ASP A 43 -18.04 -2.23 -0.75
CA ASP A 43 -17.82 -3.61 -0.32
C ASP A 43 -16.72 -4.34 -1.14
N PHE A 44 -15.90 -3.60 -1.89
CA PHE A 44 -14.90 -4.18 -2.79
C PHE A 44 -13.93 -5.14 -2.09
N ASN A 45 -13.55 -4.84 -0.84
CA ASN A 45 -12.77 -5.69 0.06
C ASN A 45 -11.62 -6.45 -0.65
N ALA A 46 -10.68 -5.70 -1.22
CA ALA A 46 -9.56 -6.21 -1.99
C ALA A 46 -8.23 -5.94 -1.29
N GLY A 47 -7.42 -6.98 -1.18
CA GLY A 47 -6.01 -6.89 -0.84
C GLY A 47 -5.13 -6.93 -2.08
N ILE A 48 -4.01 -6.21 -2.00
CA ILE A 48 -3.00 -6.09 -3.05
C ILE A 48 -1.79 -6.96 -2.70
N THR A 49 -1.40 -7.82 -3.62
CA THR A 49 -0.12 -8.53 -3.60
C THR A 49 0.84 -7.79 -4.51
N VAL A 50 1.91 -7.25 -3.95
CA VAL A 50 2.91 -6.50 -4.71
C VAL A 50 4.01 -7.46 -5.15
N VAL A 51 4.30 -7.52 -6.43
CA VAL A 51 5.46 -8.22 -6.99
C VAL A 51 6.54 -7.19 -7.27
N ARG A 52 7.66 -7.29 -6.54
CA ARG A 52 8.87 -6.49 -6.79
C ARG A 52 9.62 -7.08 -7.98
N PRO A 53 9.70 -6.37 -9.12
CA PRO A 53 10.28 -6.90 -10.34
C PRO A 53 11.79 -6.64 -10.44
N ILE A 54 12.43 -6.05 -9.42
CA ILE A 54 13.86 -5.73 -9.38
C ILE A 54 14.51 -6.27 -8.11
N ASP A 55 15.78 -6.67 -8.21
CA ASP A 55 16.58 -7.06 -7.06
C ASP A 55 17.11 -5.80 -6.32
N ALA A 56 16.26 -5.19 -5.51
CA ALA A 56 16.56 -3.96 -4.77
C ALA A 56 16.87 -4.25 -3.29
N GLY A 57 17.93 -3.62 -2.77
CA GLY A 57 18.43 -3.83 -1.41
C GLY A 57 17.68 -3.11 -0.28
N HIS A 58 16.52 -2.50 -0.55
CA HIS A 58 15.69 -1.93 0.51
C HIS A 58 14.76 -2.99 1.11
N PRO A 59 14.34 -2.83 2.39
CA PRO A 59 13.44 -3.77 3.04
C PRO A 59 12.14 -4.00 2.26
N LYS A 60 11.50 -5.15 2.50
CA LYS A 60 10.15 -5.42 1.99
C LYS A 60 9.14 -4.50 2.68
N LEU A 61 8.04 -4.17 2.00
CA LEU A 61 6.86 -3.52 2.61
C LEU A 61 6.33 -4.35 3.79
N ASP A 62 6.53 -5.67 3.73
CA ASP A 62 6.20 -6.64 4.78
C ASP A 62 6.94 -6.38 6.09
N THR A 63 8.09 -5.69 6.07
CA THR A 63 8.81 -5.32 7.29
C THR A 63 7.94 -4.47 8.23
N GLN A 64 6.94 -3.76 7.71
CA GLN A 64 5.92 -3.05 8.49
C GLN A 64 4.52 -3.68 8.37
N GLY A 65 4.40 -4.87 7.78
CA GLY A 65 3.13 -5.54 7.54
C GLY A 65 2.31 -4.92 6.41
N GLY A 66 2.96 -4.31 5.40
CA GLY A 66 2.29 -3.73 4.24
C GLY A 66 1.59 -2.39 4.51
N VAL A 67 1.67 -1.86 5.73
CA VAL A 67 1.08 -0.56 6.07
C VAL A 67 2.10 0.56 5.95
N TYR A 68 1.67 1.70 5.41
CA TYR A 68 2.50 2.89 5.27
C TYR A 68 1.64 4.15 5.19
N THR A 69 2.27 5.32 5.27
CA THR A 69 1.56 6.61 5.14
C THR A 69 1.75 7.17 3.73
N ALA A 70 0.64 7.43 3.04
CA ALA A 70 0.62 8.30 1.87
C ALA A 70 0.30 9.73 2.32
N LEU A 71 0.97 10.72 1.75
CA LEU A 71 0.76 12.13 2.09
C LEU A 71 0.23 12.88 0.88
N ILE A 72 -1.07 13.19 0.91
CA ILE A 72 -1.75 13.88 -0.17
C ILE A 72 -1.57 15.37 0.03
N ARG A 73 -0.89 16.04 -0.91
CA ARG A 73 -0.59 17.46 -0.84
C ARG A 73 -1.08 18.16 -2.10
N GLY A 74 -1.66 19.34 -1.94
CA GLY A 74 -2.15 20.11 -3.06
C GLY A 74 -2.80 21.40 -2.61
N ILE A 75 -3.52 22.02 -3.53
CA ILE A 75 -4.37 23.18 -3.28
C ILE A 75 -5.81 22.69 -3.36
N ASN A 76 -6.62 22.96 -2.34
CA ASN A 76 -8.05 22.59 -2.33
C ASN A 76 -8.89 23.55 -3.20
N GLU A 77 -10.19 23.28 -3.30
CA GLU A 77 -11.13 24.11 -4.07
C GLU A 77 -11.23 25.56 -3.57
N GLN A 78 -10.87 25.80 -2.29
CA GLN A 78 -10.85 27.11 -1.66
C GLN A 78 -9.53 27.87 -1.90
N GLY A 79 -8.56 27.26 -2.59
CA GLY A 79 -7.24 27.85 -2.86
C GLY A 79 -6.23 27.68 -1.73
N GLU A 80 -6.52 26.83 -0.73
CA GLU A 80 -5.68 26.63 0.44
C GLU A 80 -4.73 25.44 0.26
N SER A 81 -3.49 25.58 0.74
CA SER A 81 -2.54 24.48 0.79
C SER A 81 -2.96 23.43 1.81
N VAL A 82 -3.20 22.21 1.34
CA VAL A 82 -3.54 21.05 2.16
C VAL A 82 -2.43 20.00 2.16
N ALA A 83 -2.31 19.28 3.27
CA ALA A 83 -1.38 18.17 3.45
C ALA A 83 -2.01 17.12 4.38
N GLU A 84 -2.61 16.10 3.78
CA GLU A 84 -3.41 15.11 4.49
C GLU A 84 -2.66 13.76 4.53
N PRO A 85 -2.20 13.33 5.73
CA PRO A 85 -1.63 12.01 5.89
C PRO A 85 -2.74 10.97 5.93
N ARG A 86 -2.59 9.91 5.14
CA ARG A 86 -3.47 8.73 5.16
C ARG A 86 -2.66 7.47 5.40
N VAL A 87 -3.12 6.62 6.31
CA VAL A 87 -2.57 5.28 6.48
C VAL A 87 -3.17 4.37 5.42
N ILE A 88 -2.32 3.83 4.54
CA ILE A 88 -2.70 2.84 3.54
C ILE A 88 -2.58 1.45 4.15
N THR A 89 -3.63 0.65 3.96
CA THR A 89 -3.76 -0.70 4.55
C THR A 89 -4.08 -1.79 3.54
N SER A 90 -4.22 -1.42 2.27
CA SER A 90 -4.67 -2.32 1.20
C SER A 90 -3.59 -3.29 0.69
N VAL A 91 -2.31 -3.08 1.01
CA VAL A 91 -1.23 -4.03 0.66
C VAL A 91 -1.19 -5.18 1.66
N ASN A 92 -1.35 -6.41 1.18
CA ASN A 92 -1.30 -7.61 2.00
C ASN A 92 0.13 -8.07 2.24
N ARG A 93 0.88 -8.23 1.15
CA ARG A 93 2.25 -8.72 1.14
C ARG A 93 3.03 -8.24 -0.08
N GLU A 94 4.34 -8.36 -0.01
CA GLU A 94 5.26 -8.21 -1.13
C GLU A 94 5.96 -9.54 -1.45
N VAL A 95 6.08 -9.85 -2.74
CA VAL A 95 6.82 -11.00 -3.28
C VAL A 95 7.95 -10.50 -4.16
N MET A 96 9.14 -11.07 -4.03
CA MET A 96 10.29 -10.68 -4.84
C MET A 96 10.41 -11.60 -6.06
N ALA A 97 10.30 -11.06 -7.27
CA ALA A 97 10.45 -11.85 -8.49
C ALA A 97 11.85 -12.51 -8.58
N TYR A 98 12.86 -11.87 -7.95
CA TYR A 98 14.17 -12.44 -7.75
C TYR A 98 14.21 -13.21 -6.43
N GLY A 99 14.54 -14.51 -6.49
CA GLY A 99 14.66 -15.36 -5.31
C GLY A 99 13.34 -16.00 -4.82
N GLU A 100 12.18 -15.41 -5.13
CA GLU A 100 10.84 -15.94 -4.78
C GLU A 100 9.98 -16.15 -6.04
N TYR A 101 10.57 -16.51 -7.19
CA TYR A 101 9.84 -16.59 -8.47
C TYR A 101 8.66 -17.57 -8.45
N ASP A 102 8.77 -18.69 -7.72
CA ASP A 102 7.68 -19.67 -7.61
C ASP A 102 6.46 -19.15 -6.81
N GLU A 103 6.61 -18.03 -6.10
CA GLU A 103 5.54 -17.37 -5.33
C GLU A 103 4.82 -16.25 -6.13
N VAL A 104 5.30 -15.92 -7.34
CA VAL A 104 4.72 -14.92 -8.25
C VAL A 104 3.60 -15.53 -9.07
#